data_AF-A0A1I3SGM2-F1
#
_entry.id   AF-A0A1I3SGM2-F1
#
_cell.length_a   1.000
_cell.length_b   1.000
_cell.length_c   1.000
_cell.angle_alpha   90.00
_cell.angle_beta   90.00
_cell.angle_gamma   90.00
#
_symmetry.space_group_name_H-M   'P 1'
#
loop_
_entity.id
_entity.type
_entity.pdbx_description
1 polymer ?
#
loop_
_entity_poly.entity_id
_entity_poly.type
_entity_poly.pdbx_seq_one_letter_code
_entity_poly.pdbx_strand_id
1 'polypeptide(L)'
;MSKIAYYENGVPYYDNGSAGMDIFDRLNLHSPTSFVPSFHDFGGNGKAGGFVRPSAALTDGALCAPDGGIGAYDMLDFWKNNGEKDEICPVCSRKKCPFIEKEMNKALGLLDKYRHKPNGEYFALLRSDYHFYRPLLTIKNTFNSTAPVVMSHLSMLEDKKFYSTTNNLKGLFNDRFLLDRKIGSFKSLSANTQTTLQIFAYGNESREPKYNSFYHYMGIVEGTGRSSGLTGRDHDSAIKELYNNMNPTKRNIFVLNELIKEHNNKVSPEVKKIGELTSDFLAGANSNNSDIVENQYNWAIPGTGVKSKWQRDIQQAIFGLENMEAALEIGMYTPGRTNISTNAARFSTLGDSDKYPHGVLQENGNFEGSQVNAFRHALWQATITAKFGEKTASRVADAHETYRTLDLNVRHFKTLPEADQTIDMLNNPQGRAVGMKNTGATQKNLAKEVLNHFHKNGLYVAKKDASGYAVVNEKITNEQFNYMNSEIDRTNKNGFTPEVVEKMKNEPLVVRDYPG
;
A
#
# COMPACT_ATOMS: atom_id res chain seq x y z
N MET A 1 19.75 43.99 4.64
CA MET A 1 19.37 42.68 4.09
C MET A 1 20.22 42.44 2.88
N SER A 2 21.17 41.51 2.97
CA SER A 2 22.07 41.16 1.86
C SER A 2 21.24 40.59 0.70
N LYS A 3 21.53 41.00 -0.55
CA LYS A 3 20.85 40.45 -1.72
C LYS A 3 21.40 39.05 -2.01
N ILE A 4 20.53 38.20 -2.55
CA ILE A 4 20.93 36.88 -3.05
C ILE A 4 21.55 37.10 -4.41
N ALA A 5 22.80 36.67 -4.57
CA ALA A 5 23.59 36.90 -5.77
C ALA A 5 23.30 35.84 -6.84
N TYR A 6 23.31 34.56 -6.45
CA TYR A 6 23.09 33.43 -7.33
C TYR A 6 22.76 32.15 -6.54
N TYR A 7 22.37 31.10 -7.26
CA TYR A 7 22.08 29.77 -6.72
C TYR A 7 23.03 28.74 -7.33
N GLU A 8 23.58 27.86 -6.50
CA GLU A 8 24.42 26.73 -6.91
C GLU A 8 23.92 25.47 -6.21
N ASN A 9 23.62 24.41 -6.98
CA ASN A 9 23.03 23.16 -6.46
C ASN A 9 21.79 23.35 -5.56
N GLY A 10 21.02 24.42 -5.80
CA GLY A 10 19.81 24.73 -5.05
C GLY A 10 20.02 25.48 -3.72
N VAL A 11 21.26 25.89 -3.39
CA VAL A 11 21.57 26.68 -2.20
C VAL A 11 21.72 28.16 -2.56
N PRO A 12 21.03 29.10 -1.89
CA PRO A 12 21.21 30.53 -2.12
C PRO A 12 22.55 31.01 -1.54
N TYR A 13 23.33 31.70 -2.36
CA TYR A 13 24.56 32.37 -1.94
C TYR A 13 24.35 33.90 -1.91
N TYR A 14 24.75 34.54 -0.82
CA TYR A 14 24.71 35.99 -0.68
C TYR A 14 25.90 36.65 -1.41
N ASP A 15 25.83 37.96 -1.67
CA ASP A 15 26.88 38.73 -2.37
C ASP A 15 28.30 38.59 -1.78
N ASN A 16 28.42 38.14 -0.53
CA ASN A 16 29.69 37.89 0.17
C ASN A 16 30.17 36.42 0.10
N GLY A 17 29.50 35.55 -0.66
CA GLY A 17 29.88 34.15 -0.86
C GLY A 17 29.49 33.18 0.27
N SER A 18 28.77 33.64 1.30
CA SER A 18 28.26 32.73 2.34
C SER A 18 26.98 32.00 1.87
N ALA A 19 26.90 30.69 2.12
CA ALA A 19 25.73 29.87 1.86
C ALA A 19 24.64 30.11 2.94
N GLY A 20 23.39 30.31 2.51
CA GLY A 20 22.26 30.41 3.43
C GLY A 20 21.70 29.04 3.81
N MET A 21 22.09 28.49 4.96
CA MET A 21 21.43 27.34 5.59
C MET A 21 20.97 27.69 6.99
N ASP A 22 19.73 27.34 7.32
CA ASP A 22 19.26 27.17 8.70
C ASP A 22 18.22 26.02 8.72
N ILE A 23 18.53 24.96 9.48
CA ILE A 23 17.69 23.79 9.81
C ILE A 23 17.99 23.48 11.30
N PHE A 24 17.12 23.15 12.26
CA PHE A 24 16.03 22.17 12.43
C PHE A 24 15.24 22.54 13.74
N ASP A 25 14.04 22.02 14.06
CA ASP A 25 13.91 20.83 14.94
C ASP A 25 12.47 20.23 15.05
N ARG A 26 12.44 18.89 15.01
CA ARG A 26 11.55 17.85 15.60
C ARG A 26 10.01 18.02 15.65
N LEU A 27 9.27 17.05 15.10
CA LEU A 27 7.92 16.70 15.55
C LEU A 27 7.65 15.17 15.48
N ASN A 28 7.26 14.60 16.62
CA ASN A 28 6.88 13.20 16.85
C ASN A 28 5.48 12.89 16.27
N LEU A 29 5.33 11.79 15.53
CA LEU A 29 4.04 11.21 15.12
C LEU A 29 3.62 10.08 16.08
N HIS A 30 3.02 10.45 17.21
CA HIS A 30 2.40 9.50 18.16
C HIS A 30 0.97 9.94 18.55
N SER A 31 0.07 10.15 17.58
CA SER A 31 -1.35 10.30 17.87
C SER A 31 -2.21 9.43 16.95
N PRO A 32 -3.03 8.51 17.52
CA PRO A 32 -4.03 7.76 16.78
C PRO A 32 -5.27 8.64 16.58
N THR A 33 -5.27 9.51 15.56
CA THR A 33 -6.48 10.04 14.91
C THR A 33 -6.07 10.99 13.76
N SER A 34 -6.62 10.72 12.58
CA SER A 34 -6.50 11.45 11.30
C SER A 34 -5.08 11.62 10.70
N PHE A 35 -4.90 10.99 9.53
CA PHE A 35 -3.82 11.21 8.56
C PHE A 35 -3.64 12.69 8.14
N VAL A 36 -4.70 13.47 8.34
CA VAL A 36 -4.71 14.93 8.25
C VAL A 36 -4.65 15.48 9.68
N PRO A 37 -3.80 16.47 10.03
CA PRO A 37 -3.82 17.08 11.36
C PRO A 37 -5.24 17.55 11.72
N SER A 38 -5.66 17.35 12.99
CA SER A 38 -7.02 17.66 13.41
C SER A 38 -7.34 19.15 13.24
N PHE A 39 -8.42 19.45 12.52
CA PHE A 39 -8.90 20.81 12.26
C PHE A 39 -10.20 21.09 13.02
N HIS A 40 -10.25 20.72 14.31
CA HIS A 40 -11.37 21.08 15.19
C HIS A 40 -11.17 22.51 15.72
N ASP A 41 -11.59 23.52 14.95
CA ASP A 41 -12.17 24.80 15.42
C ASP A 41 -12.42 25.82 14.29
N PHE A 42 -13.10 25.41 13.21
CA PHE A 42 -13.53 26.34 12.15
C PHE A 42 -14.94 26.94 12.38
N GLY A 43 -15.44 26.86 13.61
CA GLY A 43 -16.74 27.41 14.03
C GLY A 43 -16.61 28.25 15.29
N GLY A 44 -16.10 29.48 15.17
CA GLY A 44 -15.99 30.38 16.31
C GLY A 44 -15.76 31.81 15.86
N ASN A 45 -16.62 32.72 16.32
CA ASN A 45 -16.69 34.11 15.91
C ASN A 45 -15.33 34.85 15.95
N GLY A 46 -15.00 35.47 14.81
CA GLY A 46 -14.47 36.83 14.81
C GLY A 46 -13.03 37.05 15.26
N LYS A 47 -12.03 36.44 14.63
CA LYS A 47 -10.74 37.10 14.33
C LYS A 47 -10.16 36.57 13.01
N ALA A 48 -10.02 37.46 12.03
CA ALA A 48 -9.22 37.19 10.84
C ALA A 48 -7.73 37.22 11.24
N GLY A 49 -7.02 36.10 11.06
CA GLY A 49 -5.56 36.04 11.29
C GLY A 49 -5.16 34.93 12.26
N GLY A 50 -5.02 33.73 11.74
CA GLY A 50 -4.51 32.58 12.48
C GLY A 50 -4.54 31.31 11.64
N PHE A 51 -3.91 31.32 10.46
CA PHE A 51 -3.73 30.10 9.66
C PHE A 51 -2.43 29.42 10.08
N VAL A 52 -2.48 28.11 10.33
CA VAL A 52 -1.30 27.27 10.56
C VAL A 52 -0.35 27.44 9.36
N ARG A 53 0.94 27.71 9.63
CA ARG A 53 1.95 27.84 8.58
C ARG A 53 2.09 26.50 7.85
N PRO A 54 2.07 26.47 6.50
CA PRO A 54 2.19 25.24 5.70
C PRO A 54 3.41 24.37 6.04
N SER A 55 4.44 24.97 6.64
CA SER A 55 5.67 24.29 7.07
C SER A 55 5.48 23.26 8.19
N ALA A 56 4.36 23.28 8.94
CA ALA A 56 4.13 22.39 10.09
C ALA A 56 3.44 21.06 9.73
N ALA A 57 3.05 20.84 8.46
CA ALA A 57 2.27 19.68 8.02
C ALA A 57 2.96 18.83 6.94
N LEU A 58 4.26 19.04 6.71
CA LEU A 58 5.03 18.33 5.70
C LEU A 58 5.79 17.16 6.32
N THR A 59 5.57 15.95 5.79
CA THR A 59 6.48 14.81 5.95
C THR A 59 7.54 14.81 4.84
N ASP A 60 8.60 14.02 5.03
CA ASP A 60 9.81 14.02 4.20
C ASP A 60 9.57 14.04 2.68
N GLY A 61 10.21 14.99 1.99
CA GLY A 61 10.37 15.00 0.53
C GLY A 61 9.65 16.11 -0.23
N ALA A 62 8.68 16.81 0.38
CA ALA A 62 8.00 17.94 -0.26
C ALA A 62 8.66 19.29 0.08
N LEU A 63 9.15 20.01 -0.93
CA LEU A 63 9.68 21.38 -0.78
C LEU A 63 8.63 22.39 -1.26
N CYS A 64 8.09 23.19 -0.34
CA CYS A 64 7.24 24.33 -0.68
C CYS A 64 8.08 25.45 -1.32
N ALA A 65 7.58 25.98 -2.44
CA ALA A 65 8.11 27.19 -3.05
C ALA A 65 7.87 28.40 -2.11
N PRO A 66 8.78 29.40 -2.09
CA PRO A 66 8.72 30.55 -1.19
C PRO A 66 7.43 31.39 -1.30
N ASP A 67 6.73 31.32 -2.44
CA ASP A 67 5.65 32.26 -2.79
C ASP A 67 4.22 31.69 -2.71
N GLY A 68 4.02 30.49 -2.16
CA GLY A 68 2.74 30.02 -1.62
C GLY A 68 1.58 29.72 -2.59
N GLY A 69 1.25 28.43 -2.76
CA GLY A 69 -0.06 27.95 -3.25
C GLY A 69 -0.47 28.35 -4.68
N ILE A 70 -1.62 27.84 -5.15
CA ILE A 70 -2.24 28.30 -6.39
C ILE A 70 -2.94 29.65 -6.15
N GLY A 71 -2.78 30.60 -7.07
CA GLY A 71 -3.44 31.90 -7.03
C GLY A 71 -4.90 31.84 -7.47
N ALA A 72 -5.71 32.80 -7.03
CA ALA A 72 -7.10 32.91 -7.45
C ALA A 72 -7.23 33.15 -8.96
N TYR A 73 -6.26 33.85 -9.56
CA TYR A 73 -6.20 34.06 -11.00
C TYR A 73 -6.08 32.73 -11.76
N ASP A 74 -5.10 31.90 -11.39
CA ASP A 74 -4.87 30.61 -12.04
C ASP A 74 -6.08 29.67 -11.91
N MET A 75 -6.76 29.67 -10.76
CA MET A 75 -7.98 28.88 -10.57
C MET A 75 -9.14 29.37 -11.44
N LEU A 76 -9.37 30.68 -11.50
CA LEU A 76 -10.45 31.27 -12.29
C LEU A 76 -10.21 31.14 -13.79
N ASP A 77 -8.98 31.35 -14.24
CA ASP A 77 -8.57 31.14 -15.62
C ASP A 77 -8.73 29.66 -16.02
N PHE A 78 -8.30 28.74 -15.15
CA PHE A 78 -8.53 27.31 -15.36
C PHE A 78 -10.02 26.96 -15.50
N TRP A 79 -10.88 27.46 -14.59
CA TRP A 79 -12.32 27.22 -14.67
C TRP A 79 -12.98 27.87 -15.87
N LYS A 80 -12.52 29.05 -16.31
CA LYS A 80 -13.04 29.68 -17.53
C LYS A 80 -12.75 28.80 -18.75
N ASN A 81 -11.51 28.34 -18.87
CA ASN A 81 -11.07 27.56 -20.02
C ASN A 81 -11.58 26.11 -20.03
N ASN A 82 -11.98 25.56 -18.88
CA ASN A 82 -12.42 24.16 -18.74
C ASN A 82 -13.90 23.99 -18.33
N GLY A 83 -14.55 25.05 -17.83
CA GLY A 83 -15.93 25.02 -17.32
C GLY A 83 -17.01 25.19 -18.39
N GLU A 84 -16.69 25.79 -19.54
CA GLU A 84 -17.64 25.97 -20.65
C GLU A 84 -18.09 24.64 -21.30
N LYS A 85 -17.31 23.56 -21.15
CA LYS A 85 -17.62 22.26 -21.79
C LYS A 85 -18.73 21.47 -21.09
N ASP A 86 -18.97 21.69 -19.79
CA ASP A 86 -19.86 20.84 -18.97
C ASP A 86 -20.91 21.62 -18.16
N GLU A 87 -21.03 22.94 -18.38
CA GLU A 87 -22.05 23.84 -17.84
C GLU A 87 -22.11 24.00 -16.30
N ILE A 88 -21.49 23.15 -15.48
CA ILE A 88 -21.61 23.17 -14.01
C ILE A 88 -20.66 24.20 -13.38
N CYS A 89 -21.24 25.15 -12.65
CA CYS A 89 -20.51 26.16 -11.90
C CYS A 89 -19.66 25.55 -10.78
N PRO A 90 -18.35 25.83 -10.70
CA PRO A 90 -17.47 25.27 -9.66
C PRO A 90 -17.70 25.86 -8.27
N VAL A 91 -18.40 26.99 -8.17
CA VAL A 91 -18.74 27.65 -6.90
C VAL A 91 -20.04 27.10 -6.30
N CYS A 92 -21.08 26.91 -7.11
CA CYS A 92 -22.43 26.57 -6.64
C CYS A 92 -23.03 25.29 -7.25
N SER A 93 -22.27 24.57 -8.08
CA SER A 93 -22.65 23.31 -8.72
C SER A 93 -23.88 23.37 -9.64
N ARG A 94 -24.32 24.58 -10.04
CA ARG A 94 -25.46 24.77 -10.98
C ARG A 94 -25.01 24.75 -12.43
N LYS A 95 -25.79 24.09 -13.31
CA LYS A 95 -25.61 24.19 -14.77
C LYS A 95 -25.96 25.60 -15.29
N LYS A 96 -25.20 26.12 -16.26
CA LYS A 96 -25.38 27.41 -16.95
C LYS A 96 -25.66 28.57 -15.98
N CYS A 97 -24.73 28.89 -15.10
CA CYS A 97 -24.92 29.95 -14.10
C CYS A 97 -24.51 31.34 -14.65
N PRO A 98 -25.43 32.17 -15.17
CA PRO A 98 -25.09 33.47 -15.79
C PRO A 98 -24.53 34.48 -14.79
N PHE A 99 -24.93 34.38 -13.52
CA PHE A 99 -24.38 35.18 -12.43
C PHE A 99 -22.87 34.95 -12.25
N ILE A 100 -22.41 33.71 -12.40
CA ILE A 100 -21.03 33.32 -12.15
C ILE A 100 -20.13 33.67 -13.34
N GLU A 101 -20.60 33.49 -14.56
CA GLU A 101 -19.82 33.90 -15.74
C GLU A 101 -19.50 35.40 -15.71
N LYS A 102 -20.49 36.21 -15.34
CA LYS A 102 -20.33 37.66 -15.14
C LYS A 102 -19.31 37.97 -14.04
N GLU A 103 -19.46 37.35 -12.86
CA GLU A 103 -18.56 37.62 -11.74
C GLU A 103 -17.14 37.04 -11.95
N MET A 104 -16.99 35.92 -12.67
CA MET A 104 -15.68 35.38 -13.06
C MET A 104 -14.93 36.33 -13.99
N ASN A 105 -15.59 36.83 -15.04
CA ASN A 105 -14.97 37.78 -15.97
C ASN A 105 -14.59 39.09 -15.26
N LYS A 106 -15.46 39.58 -14.38
CA LYS A 106 -15.17 40.76 -13.54
C LYS A 106 -13.98 40.52 -12.61
N ALA A 107 -13.94 39.38 -11.93
CA ALA A 107 -12.86 39.02 -11.01
C ALA A 107 -11.51 38.88 -11.74
N LEU A 108 -11.47 38.22 -12.90
CA LEU A 108 -10.27 38.12 -13.73
C LEU A 108 -9.75 39.50 -14.15
N GLY A 109 -10.63 40.39 -14.63
CA GLY A 109 -10.23 41.75 -14.98
C GLY A 109 -9.71 42.57 -13.79
N LEU A 110 -10.30 42.39 -12.60
CA LEU A 110 -9.80 43.01 -11.38
C LEU A 110 -8.45 42.43 -10.96
N LEU A 111 -8.26 41.12 -11.07
CA LEU A 111 -7.00 40.45 -10.72
C LEU A 111 -5.86 40.89 -11.65
N ASP A 112 -6.10 41.02 -12.96
CA ASP A 112 -5.13 41.58 -13.89
C ASP A 112 -4.77 43.03 -13.54
N LYS A 113 -5.79 43.86 -13.26
CA LYS A 113 -5.60 45.27 -12.88
C LYS A 113 -4.76 45.45 -11.62
N TYR A 114 -4.89 44.54 -10.65
CA TYR A 114 -4.24 44.64 -9.34
C TYR A 114 -3.02 43.73 -9.18
N ARG A 115 -2.65 42.93 -10.19
CA ARG A 115 -1.55 41.93 -10.13
C ARG A 115 -0.22 42.47 -9.61
N HIS A 116 0.13 43.71 -9.96
CA HIS A 116 1.40 44.33 -9.58
C HIS A 116 1.38 45.02 -8.21
N LYS A 117 0.23 45.01 -7.51
CA LYS A 117 0.10 45.67 -6.20
C LYS A 117 0.33 44.67 -5.05
N PRO A 118 0.96 45.10 -3.95
CA PRO A 118 0.96 44.32 -2.71
C PRO A 118 -0.47 43.99 -2.28
N ASN A 119 -0.73 42.73 -1.93
CA ASN A 119 -2.07 42.21 -1.61
C ASN A 119 -3.11 42.40 -2.74
N GLY A 120 -2.66 42.56 -3.99
CA GLY A 120 -3.50 42.85 -5.15
C GLY A 120 -4.62 41.83 -5.38
N GLU A 121 -4.34 40.55 -5.12
CA GLU A 121 -5.33 39.47 -5.22
C GLU A 121 -6.48 39.67 -4.21
N TYR A 122 -6.17 39.93 -2.94
CA TYR A 122 -7.16 40.19 -1.90
C TYR A 122 -8.01 41.43 -2.22
N PHE A 123 -7.36 42.50 -2.70
CA PHE A 123 -8.06 43.72 -3.12
C PHE A 123 -8.96 43.54 -4.34
N ALA A 124 -8.58 42.67 -5.28
CA ALA A 124 -9.41 42.33 -6.44
C ALA A 124 -10.63 41.52 -6.02
N LEU A 125 -10.44 40.52 -5.16
CA LEU A 125 -11.52 39.63 -4.71
C LEU A 125 -12.56 40.35 -3.85
N LEU A 126 -12.15 41.26 -2.95
CA LEU A 126 -13.09 42.07 -2.15
C LEU A 126 -13.98 43.01 -2.99
N ARG A 127 -13.59 43.30 -4.23
CA ARG A 127 -14.37 44.11 -5.18
C ARG A 127 -15.30 43.27 -6.08
N SER A 128 -15.23 41.95 -5.93
CA SER A 128 -16.16 41.00 -6.57
C SER A 128 -17.36 40.74 -5.66
N ASP A 129 -18.43 40.14 -6.19
CA ASP A 129 -19.61 39.84 -5.37
C ASP A 129 -19.28 38.91 -4.19
N TYR A 130 -19.90 39.17 -3.02
CA TYR A 130 -19.67 38.40 -1.80
C TYR A 130 -19.96 36.91 -1.95
N HIS A 131 -21.05 36.56 -2.65
CA HIS A 131 -21.45 35.18 -2.91
C HIS A 131 -20.54 34.48 -3.92
N PHE A 132 -19.67 35.24 -4.61
CA PHE A 132 -18.66 34.70 -5.51
C PHE A 132 -17.29 34.55 -4.82
N TYR A 133 -16.76 35.63 -4.24
CA TYR A 133 -15.37 35.62 -3.75
C TYR A 133 -15.20 34.76 -2.49
N ARG A 134 -16.23 34.66 -1.63
CA ARG A 134 -16.17 33.84 -0.41
C ARG A 134 -15.99 32.35 -0.73
N PRO A 135 -16.85 31.71 -1.53
CA PRO A 135 -16.62 30.32 -1.93
C PRO A 135 -15.30 30.10 -2.67
N LEU A 136 -14.90 31.02 -3.56
CA LEU A 136 -13.62 30.94 -4.26
C LEU A 136 -12.43 30.92 -3.28
N LEU A 137 -12.42 31.82 -2.30
CA LEU A 137 -11.40 31.83 -1.26
C LEU A 137 -11.42 30.56 -0.42
N THR A 138 -12.59 30.04 -0.07
CA THR A 138 -12.72 28.76 0.64
C THR A 138 -12.09 27.62 -0.17
N ILE A 139 -12.45 27.49 -1.46
CA ILE A 139 -11.89 26.44 -2.34
C ILE A 139 -10.38 26.60 -2.47
N LYS A 140 -9.89 27.83 -2.70
CA LYS A 140 -8.46 28.14 -2.79
C LYS A 140 -7.72 27.73 -1.51
N ASN A 141 -8.24 28.13 -0.35
CA ASN A 141 -7.60 27.87 0.93
C ASN A 141 -7.60 26.37 1.23
N THR A 142 -8.72 25.67 1.01
CA THR A 142 -8.80 24.22 1.20
C THR A 142 -7.87 23.48 0.24
N PHE A 143 -7.76 23.90 -1.02
CA PHE A 143 -6.82 23.32 -1.96
C PHE A 143 -5.38 23.55 -1.51
N ASN A 144 -5.00 24.79 -1.19
CA ASN A 144 -3.65 25.12 -0.76
C ASN A 144 -3.26 24.48 0.58
N SER A 145 -4.21 24.14 1.45
CA SER A 145 -3.94 23.41 2.68
C SER A 145 -3.81 21.90 2.49
N THR A 146 -4.45 21.32 1.46
CA THR A 146 -4.44 19.87 1.21
C THR A 146 -3.41 19.44 0.16
N ALA A 147 -3.08 20.31 -0.80
CA ALA A 147 -2.11 20.03 -1.85
C ALA A 147 -0.73 19.60 -1.33
N PRO A 148 -0.16 20.21 -0.26
CA PRO A 148 1.12 19.77 0.29
C PRO A 148 1.10 18.33 0.81
N VAL A 149 0.00 17.94 1.47
CA VAL A 149 -0.21 16.57 1.96
C VAL A 149 -0.28 15.61 0.76
N VAL A 150 -1.12 15.92 -0.23
CA VAL A 150 -1.23 15.11 -1.46
C VAL A 150 0.15 14.95 -2.15
N MET A 151 0.91 16.03 -2.32
CA MET A 151 2.24 16.00 -2.93
C MET A 151 3.24 15.15 -2.13
N SER A 152 3.20 15.19 -0.81
CA SER A 152 4.06 14.34 0.03
C SER A 152 3.77 12.86 -0.21
N HIS A 153 2.49 12.47 -0.18
CA HIS A 153 2.12 11.08 -0.43
C HIS A 153 2.43 10.63 -1.85
N LEU A 154 2.18 11.48 -2.85
CA LEU A 154 2.57 11.17 -4.22
C LEU A 154 4.09 11.00 -4.35
N SER A 155 4.88 11.79 -3.62
CA SER A 155 6.33 11.66 -3.66
C SER A 155 6.80 10.30 -3.16
N MET A 156 6.19 9.84 -2.06
CA MET A 156 6.46 8.54 -1.47
C MET A 156 5.95 7.37 -2.34
N LEU A 157 4.75 7.50 -2.90
CA LEU A 157 4.05 6.41 -3.58
C LEU A 157 4.55 6.19 -5.01
N GLU A 158 5.00 7.25 -5.68
CA GLU A 158 5.52 7.24 -7.05
C GLU A 158 7.05 7.24 -7.13
N ASP A 159 7.74 7.21 -5.98
CA ASP A 159 9.21 7.24 -5.88
C ASP A 159 9.84 8.41 -6.67
N LYS A 160 9.19 9.58 -6.57
CA LYS A 160 9.53 10.77 -7.35
C LYS A 160 9.30 12.03 -6.53
N LYS A 161 10.29 12.91 -6.40
CA LYS A 161 10.10 14.19 -5.68
C LYS A 161 9.07 15.08 -6.39
N PHE A 162 8.04 15.50 -5.66
CA PHE A 162 7.08 16.53 -6.10
C PHE A 162 7.42 17.89 -5.51
N TYR A 163 7.76 18.81 -6.40
CA TYR A 163 7.95 20.22 -6.06
C TYR A 163 6.63 20.98 -6.23
N SER A 164 6.35 21.96 -5.37
CA SER A 164 5.16 22.82 -5.51
C SER A 164 5.33 23.87 -6.62
N THR A 165 5.65 23.42 -7.84
CA THR A 165 5.69 24.29 -9.01
C THR A 165 4.28 24.69 -9.40
N THR A 166 4.12 25.84 -10.06
CA THR A 166 2.82 26.28 -10.59
C THR A 166 2.19 25.22 -11.50
N ASN A 167 2.98 24.49 -12.29
CA ASN A 167 2.49 23.42 -13.17
C ASN A 167 1.94 22.24 -12.37
N ASN A 168 2.63 21.79 -11.33
CA ASN A 168 2.17 20.70 -10.49
C ASN A 168 0.90 21.08 -9.72
N LEU A 169 0.84 22.30 -9.18
CA LEU A 169 -0.36 22.81 -8.51
C LEU A 169 -1.55 22.94 -9.46
N LYS A 170 -1.34 23.36 -10.71
CA LYS A 170 -2.37 23.36 -11.76
C LYS A 170 -2.85 21.94 -12.09
N GLY A 171 -1.93 20.97 -12.16
CA GLY A 171 -2.25 19.56 -12.37
C GLY A 171 -3.13 19.00 -11.25
N LEU A 172 -2.73 19.20 -9.99
CA LEU A 172 -3.52 18.76 -8.83
C LEU A 172 -4.86 19.48 -8.73
N PHE A 173 -4.92 20.74 -9.14
CA PHE A 173 -6.18 21.48 -9.19
C PHE A 173 -7.13 20.92 -10.26
N ASN A 174 -6.60 20.50 -11.41
CA ASN A 174 -7.35 19.78 -12.44
C ASN A 174 -7.87 18.43 -11.92
N ASP A 175 -7.06 17.68 -11.18
CA ASP A 175 -7.48 16.42 -10.55
C ASP A 175 -8.65 16.65 -9.57
N ARG A 176 -8.57 17.71 -8.76
CA ARG A 176 -9.67 18.11 -7.88
C ARG A 176 -10.93 18.50 -8.64
N PHE A 177 -10.79 19.27 -9.71
CA PHE A 177 -11.91 19.68 -10.55
C PHE A 177 -12.59 18.47 -11.21
N LEU A 178 -11.83 17.48 -11.64
CA LEU A 178 -12.34 16.19 -12.14
C LEU A 178 -13.22 15.49 -11.08
N LEU A 179 -12.77 15.44 -9.83
CA LEU A 179 -13.49 14.81 -8.72
C LEU A 179 -14.78 15.55 -8.39
N ASP A 180 -14.73 16.89 -8.34
CA ASP A 180 -15.93 17.72 -8.18
C ASP A 180 -16.99 17.39 -9.24
N ARG A 181 -16.57 17.16 -10.49
CA ARG A 181 -17.48 16.77 -11.59
C ARG A 181 -17.98 15.34 -11.48
N LYS A 182 -17.10 14.37 -11.22
CA LYS A 182 -17.47 12.94 -11.24
C LYS A 182 -18.27 12.49 -10.02
N ILE A 183 -18.08 13.14 -8.87
CA ILE A 183 -18.75 12.75 -7.61
C ILE A 183 -19.93 13.68 -7.29
N GLY A 184 -19.95 14.92 -7.81
CA GLY A 184 -21.02 15.93 -7.64
C GLY A 184 -21.12 16.50 -6.21
N SER A 185 -20.99 15.64 -5.20
CA SER A 185 -20.98 15.93 -3.77
C SER A 185 -19.57 15.77 -3.16
N PHE A 186 -18.51 15.93 -3.96
CA PHE A 186 -17.12 15.73 -3.50
C PHE A 186 -16.81 16.58 -2.26
N LYS A 187 -17.24 17.84 -2.26
CA LYS A 187 -17.01 18.80 -1.18
C LYS A 187 -17.68 18.43 0.15
N SER A 188 -18.69 17.56 0.15
CA SER A 188 -19.34 17.09 1.37
C SER A 188 -18.74 15.77 1.90
N LEU A 189 -17.68 15.26 1.29
CA LEU A 189 -16.88 14.16 1.83
C LEU A 189 -15.96 14.66 2.96
N SER A 190 -15.48 13.76 3.82
CA SER A 190 -14.49 14.13 4.85
C SER A 190 -13.19 14.63 4.21
N ALA A 191 -12.41 15.41 4.94
CA ALA A 191 -11.12 15.90 4.45
C ALA A 191 -10.16 14.74 4.10
N ASN A 192 -10.22 13.64 4.85
CA ASN A 192 -9.48 12.41 4.57
C ASN A 192 -9.90 11.83 3.22
N THR A 193 -11.19 11.57 3.02
CA THR A 193 -11.69 11.02 1.75
C THR A 193 -11.38 11.93 0.56
N GLN A 194 -11.51 13.25 0.72
CA GLN A 194 -11.15 14.21 -0.34
C GLN A 194 -9.66 14.14 -0.69
N THR A 195 -8.79 13.98 0.30
CA THR A 195 -7.33 13.87 0.10
C THR A 195 -6.99 12.55 -0.58
N THR A 196 -7.54 11.44 -0.10
CA THR A 196 -7.35 10.09 -0.67
C THR A 196 -7.79 10.03 -2.13
N LEU A 197 -8.94 10.61 -2.45
CA LEU A 197 -9.43 10.67 -3.83
C LEU A 197 -8.60 11.58 -4.72
N GLN A 198 -8.03 12.67 -4.20
CA GLN A 198 -7.08 13.51 -4.95
C GLN A 198 -5.79 12.73 -5.27
N ILE A 199 -5.29 11.92 -4.32
CA ILE A 199 -4.17 10.99 -4.57
C ILE A 199 -4.56 9.96 -5.66
N PHE A 200 -5.78 9.45 -5.66
CA PHE A 200 -6.24 8.54 -6.72
C PHE A 200 -6.36 9.21 -8.10
N ALA A 201 -6.92 10.42 -8.13
CA ALA A 201 -7.15 11.18 -9.35
C ALA A 201 -5.83 11.63 -10.01
N TYR A 202 -4.77 11.75 -9.22
CA TYR A 202 -3.41 11.92 -9.70
C TYR A 202 -2.97 10.67 -10.47
N GLY A 203 -3.13 10.70 -11.80
CA GLY A 203 -2.92 9.57 -12.69
C GLY A 203 -3.95 9.54 -13.83
N ASN A 204 -3.50 9.33 -15.07
CA ASN A 204 -4.39 9.36 -16.23
C ASN A 204 -5.42 8.22 -16.22
N GLU A 205 -5.10 7.10 -15.57
CA GLU A 205 -5.97 5.93 -15.49
C GLU A 205 -7.28 6.23 -14.74
N SER A 206 -7.26 7.08 -13.70
CA SER A 206 -8.45 7.42 -12.91
C SER A 206 -9.57 8.06 -13.77
N ARG A 207 -9.20 8.59 -14.94
CA ARG A 207 -10.13 9.20 -15.89
C ARG A 207 -10.86 8.17 -16.74
N GLU A 208 -10.37 6.94 -16.83
CA GLU A 208 -10.91 5.88 -17.66
C GLU A 208 -12.39 5.57 -17.33
N PRO A 209 -13.21 5.22 -18.34
CA PRO A 209 -14.63 4.94 -18.12
C PRO A 209 -14.92 3.81 -17.12
N LYS A 210 -13.98 2.88 -16.93
CA LYS A 210 -14.12 1.76 -15.97
C LYS A 210 -14.30 2.20 -14.52
N TYR A 211 -13.93 3.43 -14.17
CA TYR A 211 -14.12 3.98 -12.83
C TYR A 211 -15.41 4.78 -12.64
N ASN A 212 -16.27 4.88 -13.67
CA ASN A 212 -17.49 5.70 -13.57
C ASN A 212 -18.45 5.19 -12.48
N SER A 213 -18.61 3.87 -12.34
CA SER A 213 -19.41 3.26 -11.26
C SER A 213 -18.84 3.58 -9.88
N PHE A 214 -17.52 3.48 -9.71
CA PHE A 214 -16.84 3.90 -8.47
C PHE A 214 -17.19 5.34 -8.08
N TYR A 215 -17.05 6.29 -9.00
CA TYR A 215 -17.37 7.69 -8.73
C TYR A 215 -18.86 7.93 -8.45
N HIS A 216 -19.74 7.22 -9.15
CA HIS A 216 -21.18 7.28 -8.91
C HIS A 216 -21.53 6.86 -7.47
N TYR A 217 -21.00 5.73 -7.00
CA TYR A 217 -21.24 5.25 -5.64
C TYR A 217 -20.60 6.12 -4.54
N MET A 218 -19.50 6.81 -4.85
CA MET A 218 -18.91 7.82 -3.97
C MET A 218 -19.75 9.11 -3.87
N GLY A 219 -20.62 9.36 -4.85
CA GLY A 219 -21.58 10.47 -4.86
C GLY A 219 -22.84 10.17 -4.05
N ILE A 220 -23.73 11.17 -3.95
CA ILE A 220 -25.08 10.96 -3.46
C ILE A 220 -25.89 10.38 -4.62
N VAL A 221 -26.47 9.19 -4.44
CA VAL A 221 -27.31 8.55 -5.46
C VAL A 221 -28.64 9.33 -5.56
N GLU A 222 -28.79 10.15 -6.61
CA GLU A 222 -30.09 10.74 -6.97
C GLU A 222 -30.89 9.71 -7.80
N GLY A 223 -32.12 9.40 -7.38
CA GLY A 223 -33.12 8.85 -8.32
C GLY A 223 -33.74 7.47 -8.08
N THR A 224 -33.81 6.93 -6.86
CA THR A 224 -34.86 5.92 -6.59
C THR A 224 -36.12 6.66 -6.17
N GLY A 225 -37.00 6.93 -7.14
CA GLY A 225 -38.23 7.69 -6.96
C GLY A 225 -39.10 7.14 -5.82
N ARG A 226 -38.98 7.74 -4.64
CA ARG A 226 -40.04 8.00 -3.67
C ARG A 226 -39.50 8.94 -2.61
N SER A 227 -40.22 10.02 -2.39
CA SER A 227 -39.99 11.03 -1.36
C SER A 227 -40.05 10.41 0.03
N SER A 228 -38.90 10.02 0.59
CA SER A 228 -38.65 9.92 2.02
C SER A 228 -37.13 9.82 2.25
N GLY A 229 -36.60 10.68 3.11
CA GLY A 229 -35.23 10.82 3.62
C GLY A 229 -34.13 9.79 3.32
N LEU A 230 -32.89 10.31 3.17
CA LEU A 230 -31.62 9.63 3.45
C LEU A 230 -31.24 8.45 2.52
N THR A 231 -31.00 8.69 1.22
CA THR A 231 -30.12 7.78 0.47
C THR A 231 -28.66 8.19 0.72
N GLY A 232 -27.96 7.40 1.56
CA GLY A 232 -26.54 7.59 1.84
C GLY A 232 -25.64 7.17 0.67
N ARG A 233 -24.35 7.52 0.73
CA ARG A 233 -23.32 7.04 -0.21
C ARG A 233 -23.13 5.53 -0.05
N ASP A 234 -22.92 4.80 -1.14
CA ASP A 234 -22.66 3.35 -1.12
C ASP A 234 -21.14 3.08 -1.16
N HIS A 235 -20.50 3.25 0.00
CA HIS A 235 -19.05 3.04 0.11
C HIS A 235 -18.63 1.59 -0.14
N ASP A 236 -19.48 0.61 0.14
CA ASP A 236 -19.18 -0.82 -0.10
C ASP A 236 -19.04 -1.08 -1.60
N SER A 237 -20.04 -0.68 -2.39
CA SER A 237 -20.02 -0.82 -3.84
C SER A 237 -18.91 0.01 -4.48
N ALA A 238 -18.67 1.23 -3.99
CA ALA A 238 -17.56 2.05 -4.46
C ALA A 238 -16.20 1.32 -4.29
N ILE A 239 -15.94 0.79 -3.11
CA ILE A 239 -14.66 0.12 -2.82
C ILE A 239 -14.49 -1.15 -3.67
N LYS A 240 -15.56 -1.92 -3.87
CA LYS A 240 -15.53 -3.10 -4.77
C LYS A 240 -15.25 -2.71 -6.22
N GLU A 241 -15.92 -1.68 -6.73
CA GLU A 241 -15.67 -1.16 -8.08
C GLU A 241 -14.24 -0.66 -8.26
N LEU A 242 -13.69 0.05 -7.26
CA LEU A 242 -12.29 0.48 -7.29
C LEU A 242 -11.35 -0.73 -7.32
N TYR A 243 -11.54 -1.67 -6.39
CA TYR A 243 -10.72 -2.87 -6.27
C TYR A 243 -10.71 -3.70 -7.56
N ASN A 244 -11.88 -3.93 -8.17
CA ASN A 244 -12.01 -4.76 -9.37
C ASN A 244 -11.38 -4.13 -10.63
N ASN A 245 -11.30 -2.80 -10.69
CA ASN A 245 -10.87 -2.09 -11.89
C ASN A 245 -9.46 -1.48 -11.77
N MET A 246 -8.91 -1.36 -10.56
CA MET A 246 -7.64 -0.69 -10.35
C MET A 246 -6.44 -1.54 -10.78
N ASN A 247 -5.44 -0.87 -11.38
CA ASN A 247 -4.10 -1.47 -11.48
C ASN A 247 -3.49 -1.53 -10.06
N PRO A 248 -2.83 -2.63 -9.67
CA PRO A 248 -2.29 -2.82 -8.32
C PRO A 248 -0.98 -2.03 -8.10
N THR A 249 -1.03 -0.71 -8.25
CA THR A 249 0.10 0.19 -7.95
C THR A 249 0.11 0.56 -6.47
N LYS A 250 1.28 0.91 -5.91
CA LYS A 250 1.39 1.40 -4.51
C LYS A 250 0.37 2.49 -4.20
N ARG A 251 0.22 3.46 -5.12
CA ARG A 251 -0.71 4.57 -4.98
C ARG A 251 -2.16 4.10 -4.91
N ASN A 252 -2.59 3.24 -5.83
CA ASN A 252 -3.97 2.76 -5.85
C ASN A 252 -4.28 1.87 -4.65
N ILE A 253 -3.32 1.08 -4.17
CA ILE A 253 -3.47 0.25 -2.97
C ILE A 253 -3.56 1.11 -1.71
N PHE A 254 -2.71 2.14 -1.61
CA PHE A 254 -2.81 3.13 -0.55
C PHE A 254 -4.19 3.79 -0.53
N VAL A 255 -4.70 4.22 -1.69
CA VAL A 255 -6.04 4.78 -1.84
C VAL A 255 -7.11 3.82 -1.34
N LEU A 256 -7.07 2.58 -1.82
CA LEU A 256 -8.04 1.54 -1.44
C LEU A 256 -8.06 1.32 0.08
N ASN A 257 -6.88 1.22 0.69
CA ASN A 257 -6.70 1.02 2.12
C ASN A 257 -7.28 2.17 2.95
N GLU A 258 -6.95 3.42 2.59
CA GLU A 258 -7.42 4.59 3.32
C GLU A 258 -8.93 4.80 3.18
N LEU A 259 -9.51 4.47 2.01
CA LEU A 259 -10.98 4.47 1.85
C LEU A 259 -11.65 3.43 2.75
N ILE A 260 -11.09 2.23 2.88
CA ILE A 260 -11.63 1.19 3.76
C ILE A 260 -11.54 1.58 5.23
N LYS A 261 -10.40 2.14 5.67
CA LYS A 261 -10.22 2.62 7.05
C LYS A 261 -11.24 3.70 7.42
N GLU A 262 -11.37 4.72 6.58
CA GLU A 262 -12.29 5.85 6.80
C GLU A 262 -13.76 5.41 6.82
N HIS A 263 -14.09 4.31 6.13
CA HIS A 263 -15.47 3.81 5.99
C HIS A 263 -15.69 2.44 6.64
N ASN A 264 -14.82 2.01 7.56
CA ASN A 264 -14.84 0.67 8.16
C ASN A 264 -16.21 0.27 8.77
N ASN A 265 -16.94 1.23 9.34
CA ASN A 265 -18.27 0.98 9.93
C ASN A 265 -19.41 0.88 8.91
N LYS A 266 -19.13 1.10 7.62
CA LYS A 266 -20.11 1.20 6.53
C LYS A 266 -19.87 0.19 5.41
N VAL A 267 -18.92 -0.74 5.60
CA VAL A 267 -18.51 -1.71 4.59
C VAL A 267 -18.70 -3.14 5.10
N SER A 268 -18.96 -4.05 4.17
CA SER A 268 -19.20 -5.47 4.40
C SER A 268 -17.95 -6.20 4.92
N PRO A 269 -18.12 -7.38 5.56
CA PRO A 269 -16.99 -8.21 5.98
C PRO A 269 -16.03 -8.57 4.83
N GLU A 270 -16.56 -8.72 3.61
CA GLU A 270 -15.77 -8.95 2.40
C GLU A 270 -14.82 -7.79 2.11
N VAL A 271 -15.33 -6.55 2.12
CA VAL A 271 -14.52 -5.35 1.93
C VAL A 271 -13.52 -5.12 3.08
N LYS A 272 -13.88 -5.50 4.31
CA LYS A 272 -12.93 -5.47 5.43
C LYS A 272 -11.74 -6.39 5.19
N LYS A 273 -11.98 -7.57 4.60
CA LYS A 273 -10.93 -8.52 4.22
C LYS A 273 -10.00 -7.95 3.15
N ILE A 274 -10.54 -7.19 2.19
CA ILE A 274 -9.72 -6.41 1.25
C ILE A 274 -8.82 -5.44 2.03
N GLY A 275 -9.38 -4.75 3.03
CA GLY A 275 -8.65 -3.81 3.89
C GLY A 275 -7.53 -4.45 4.70
N GLU A 276 -7.73 -5.67 5.20
CA GLU A 276 -6.70 -6.47 5.88
C GLU A 276 -5.54 -6.75 4.92
N LEU A 277 -5.84 -7.25 3.71
CA LEU A 277 -4.82 -7.52 2.68
C LEU A 277 -4.04 -6.25 2.29
N THR A 278 -4.72 -5.11 2.13
CA THR A 278 -4.06 -3.86 1.79
C THR A 278 -3.26 -3.26 2.96
N SER A 279 -3.71 -3.46 4.20
CA SER A 279 -2.98 -3.02 5.40
C SER A 279 -1.72 -3.84 5.60
N ASP A 280 -1.79 -5.17 5.42
CA ASP A 280 -0.65 -6.07 5.52
C ASP A 280 0.41 -5.72 4.45
N PHE A 281 0.00 -5.40 3.22
CA PHE A 281 0.90 -4.89 2.18
C PHE A 281 1.64 -3.62 2.60
N LEU A 282 0.91 -2.62 3.11
CA LEU A 282 1.50 -1.34 3.51
C LEU A 282 2.35 -1.47 4.78
N ALA A 283 2.02 -2.40 5.67
CA ALA A 283 2.79 -2.68 6.88
C ALA A 283 4.09 -3.44 6.59
N GLY A 284 4.06 -4.41 5.66
CA GLY A 284 5.26 -5.11 5.17
C GLY A 284 6.26 -4.12 4.56
N ALA A 285 5.76 -3.21 3.73
CA ALA A 285 6.54 -2.11 3.15
C ALA A 285 7.13 -1.12 4.19
N ASN A 286 6.60 -1.10 5.42
CA ASN A 286 6.99 -0.19 6.51
C ASN A 286 7.71 -0.87 7.68
N SER A 287 8.07 -2.15 7.59
CA SER A 287 8.74 -2.85 8.70
C SER A 287 10.18 -2.34 8.91
N ASN A 288 10.33 -1.46 9.92
CA ASN A 288 11.53 -0.84 10.50
C ASN A 288 12.49 -0.17 9.51
N ASN A 289 12.33 1.15 9.35
CA ASN A 289 13.18 1.88 8.43
C ASN A 289 13.46 3.31 8.93
N SER A 290 14.15 3.40 10.06
CA SER A 290 15.09 4.51 10.31
C SER A 290 16.17 4.61 9.21
N ASP A 291 16.31 3.57 8.38
CA ASP A 291 17.35 3.44 7.37
C ASP A 291 16.92 3.92 5.97
N ILE A 292 15.71 4.48 5.79
CA ILE A 292 15.30 5.08 4.48
C ILE A 292 16.15 6.31 4.16
N VAL A 293 16.59 7.04 5.18
CA VAL A 293 17.45 8.21 5.00
C VAL A 293 18.93 7.80 4.83
N GLU A 294 19.35 6.65 5.37
CA GLU A 294 20.75 6.20 5.29
C GLU A 294 21.04 5.33 4.05
N ASN A 295 20.05 4.58 3.52
CA ASN A 295 20.24 3.75 2.32
C ASN A 295 19.96 4.46 0.98
N GLN A 296 19.52 5.72 0.98
CA GLN A 296 19.39 6.50 -0.27
C GLN A 296 20.74 6.86 -0.91
N TYR A 297 21.86 6.66 -0.22
CA TYR A 297 23.21 6.91 -0.76
C TYR A 297 23.91 5.70 -1.40
N ASN A 298 23.27 4.53 -1.49
CA ASN A 298 23.92 3.33 -2.04
C ASN A 298 23.29 2.78 -3.34
N TRP A 299 22.67 3.62 -4.16
CA TRP A 299 22.18 3.22 -5.48
C TRP A 299 23.28 3.20 -6.56
N ALA A 300 24.39 2.48 -6.33
CA ALA A 300 25.38 2.24 -7.40
C ALA A 300 26.32 1.04 -7.12
N ILE A 301 25.80 -0.16 -6.87
CA ILE A 301 26.59 -1.38 -7.10
C ILE A 301 25.75 -2.39 -7.92
N PRO A 302 26.02 -2.53 -9.22
CA PRO A 302 25.54 -3.67 -10.02
C PRO A 302 26.21 -4.96 -9.48
N GLY A 303 25.42 -5.96 -9.07
CA GLY A 303 25.94 -7.31 -8.82
C GLY A 303 25.69 -7.93 -7.44
N THR A 304 24.91 -7.31 -6.55
CA THR A 304 24.65 -7.89 -5.21
C THR A 304 23.47 -8.86 -5.14
N GLY A 305 22.69 -9.04 -6.21
CA GLY A 305 21.65 -10.08 -6.32
C GLY A 305 20.45 -9.99 -5.35
N VAL A 306 20.55 -9.19 -4.27
CA VAL A 306 19.53 -9.02 -3.25
C VAL A 306 18.61 -7.86 -3.61
N LYS A 307 17.35 -8.16 -3.92
CA LYS A 307 16.27 -7.17 -3.85
C LYS A 307 15.98 -6.84 -2.39
N SER A 308 15.78 -5.57 -2.05
CA SER A 308 15.40 -5.16 -0.69
C SER A 308 14.06 -5.80 -0.29
N LYS A 309 13.90 -6.15 0.99
CA LYS A 309 12.67 -6.73 1.60
C LYS A 309 11.36 -6.15 1.03
N TRP A 310 11.35 -4.83 0.87
CA TRP A 310 10.27 -4.06 0.26
C TRP A 310 9.83 -4.51 -1.15
N GLN A 311 10.75 -4.92 -2.03
CA GLN A 311 10.40 -5.36 -3.39
C GLN A 311 9.70 -6.73 -3.39
N ARG A 312 10.10 -7.65 -2.50
CA ARG A 312 9.41 -8.93 -2.29
C ARG A 312 8.00 -8.69 -1.73
N ASP A 313 7.86 -7.79 -0.76
CA ASP A 313 6.56 -7.44 -0.17
C ASP A 313 5.59 -6.86 -1.21
N ILE A 314 6.10 -6.08 -2.18
CA ILE A 314 5.31 -5.64 -3.34
C ILE A 314 4.86 -6.80 -4.21
N GLN A 315 5.75 -7.74 -4.53
CA GLN A 315 5.39 -8.84 -5.41
C GLN A 315 4.34 -9.75 -4.76
N GLN A 316 4.47 -10.03 -3.45
CA GLN A 316 3.47 -10.81 -2.69
C GLN A 316 2.11 -10.12 -2.65
N ALA A 317 2.07 -8.80 -2.53
CA ALA A 317 0.82 -8.07 -2.53
C ALA A 317 0.19 -7.90 -3.91
N ILE A 318 0.98 -7.69 -4.96
CA ILE A 318 0.47 -7.72 -6.35
C ILE A 318 -0.15 -9.10 -6.61
N PHE A 319 0.52 -10.19 -6.20
CA PHE A 319 -0.06 -11.52 -6.25
C PHE A 319 -1.38 -11.58 -5.46
N GLY A 320 -1.40 -11.04 -4.24
CA GLY A 320 -2.57 -11.00 -3.37
C GLY A 320 -3.78 -10.32 -4.02
N LEU A 321 -3.57 -9.19 -4.68
CA LEU A 321 -4.61 -8.43 -5.35
C LEU A 321 -5.08 -9.12 -6.64
N GLU A 322 -4.15 -9.66 -7.42
CA GLU A 322 -4.45 -10.36 -8.68
C GLU A 322 -5.06 -11.75 -8.48
N ASN A 323 -4.93 -12.36 -7.28
CA ASN A 323 -5.33 -13.73 -6.99
C ASN A 323 -6.00 -13.84 -5.60
N MET A 324 -6.95 -12.95 -5.30
CA MET A 324 -7.53 -12.78 -3.95
C MET A 324 -8.06 -14.07 -3.31
N GLU A 325 -8.81 -14.89 -4.05
CA GLU A 325 -9.30 -16.18 -3.51
C GLU A 325 -8.12 -17.08 -3.07
N ALA A 326 -7.12 -17.21 -3.94
CA ALA A 326 -5.91 -17.97 -3.63
C ALA A 326 -5.15 -17.34 -2.46
N ALA A 327 -4.99 -16.01 -2.43
CA ALA A 327 -4.26 -15.29 -1.39
C ALA A 327 -4.91 -15.41 -0.01
N LEU A 328 -6.24 -15.34 0.06
CA LEU A 328 -7.00 -15.52 1.31
C LEU A 328 -6.85 -16.92 1.88
N GLU A 329 -6.78 -17.93 1.01
CA GLU A 329 -6.63 -19.33 1.40
C GLU A 329 -5.18 -19.71 1.69
N ILE A 330 -4.23 -19.12 0.96
CA ILE A 330 -2.79 -19.23 1.23
C ILE A 330 -2.52 -18.64 2.61
N GLY A 331 -2.89 -17.38 2.80
CA GLY A 331 -2.79 -16.63 4.05
C GLY A 331 -1.35 -16.46 4.55
N MET A 332 -1.17 -15.47 5.43
CA MET A 332 0.05 -15.38 6.23
C MET A 332 0.05 -16.47 7.29
N TYR A 333 1.23 -16.92 7.70
CA TYR A 333 1.35 -17.76 8.89
C TYR A 333 0.73 -17.04 10.10
N THR A 334 -0.21 -17.71 10.78
CA THR A 334 -0.82 -17.16 11.98
C THR A 334 -1.15 -18.32 12.93
N PRO A 335 -0.55 -18.36 14.14
CA PRO A 335 -0.80 -19.43 15.10
C PRO A 335 -2.29 -19.70 15.29
N GLY A 336 -2.68 -20.98 15.24
CA GLY A 336 -4.06 -21.43 15.40
C GLY A 336 -4.98 -21.27 14.17
N ARG A 337 -4.56 -20.57 13.11
CA ARG A 337 -5.34 -20.49 11.86
C ARG A 337 -5.19 -21.76 11.01
N THR A 338 -6.07 -21.90 10.02
CA THR A 338 -6.13 -23.08 9.13
C THR A 338 -5.86 -22.76 7.66
N ASN A 339 -5.24 -21.61 7.37
CA ASN A 339 -4.78 -21.27 6.02
C ASN A 339 -3.60 -22.17 5.60
N ILE A 340 -3.30 -22.24 4.30
CA ILE A 340 -2.31 -23.18 3.74
C ILE A 340 -0.92 -22.96 4.35
N SER A 341 -0.47 -21.71 4.50
CA SER A 341 0.84 -21.39 5.07
C SER A 341 0.96 -21.86 6.53
N THR A 342 -0.07 -21.62 7.33
CA THR A 342 -0.11 -22.06 8.73
C THR A 342 -0.15 -23.58 8.85
N ASN A 343 -0.94 -24.25 8.02
CA ASN A 343 -1.00 -25.71 8.02
C ASN A 343 0.33 -26.32 7.55
N ALA A 344 1.01 -25.73 6.56
CA ALA A 344 2.30 -26.23 6.07
C ALA A 344 3.36 -26.18 7.17
N ALA A 345 3.46 -25.06 7.90
CA ALA A 345 4.32 -24.94 9.08
C ALA A 345 3.94 -25.93 10.19
N ARG A 346 2.64 -26.17 10.39
CA ARG A 346 2.18 -27.12 11.41
C ARG A 346 2.57 -28.56 11.06
N PHE A 347 2.36 -28.99 9.82
CA PHE A 347 2.75 -30.33 9.37
C PHE A 347 4.27 -30.52 9.38
N SER A 348 5.04 -29.50 8.99
CA SER A 348 6.50 -29.60 8.95
C SER A 348 7.13 -29.71 10.33
N THR A 349 6.56 -29.03 11.32
CA THR A 349 7.11 -29.02 12.69
C THR A 349 6.73 -30.24 13.51
N LEU A 350 5.90 -31.16 13.02
CA LEU A 350 5.51 -32.38 13.77
C LEU A 350 6.71 -33.24 14.19
N GLY A 351 7.78 -33.23 13.41
CA GLY A 351 9.02 -33.95 13.73
C GLY A 351 10.22 -33.04 13.95
N ASP A 352 10.02 -31.78 14.28
CA ASP A 352 11.11 -30.85 14.62
C ASP A 352 11.90 -31.36 15.85
N SER A 353 13.16 -31.71 15.64
CA SER A 353 14.05 -32.26 16.67
C SER A 353 14.43 -31.25 17.77
N ASP A 354 14.38 -29.95 17.49
CA ASP A 354 14.71 -28.90 18.48
C ASP A 354 13.53 -28.63 19.41
N LYS A 355 12.31 -28.88 18.92
CA LYS A 355 11.07 -28.63 19.65
C LYS A 355 10.52 -29.84 20.39
N TYR A 356 10.71 -31.04 19.85
CA TYR A 356 10.17 -32.27 20.40
C TYR A 356 11.29 -33.25 20.77
N PRO A 357 11.29 -33.82 22.00
CA PRO A 357 12.34 -34.76 22.43
C PRO A 357 12.54 -36.00 21.55
N HIS A 358 11.53 -36.31 20.73
CA HIS A 358 11.53 -37.44 19.79
C HIS A 358 11.41 -36.97 18.33
N GLY A 359 11.51 -35.67 18.07
CA GLY A 359 11.54 -35.13 16.71
C GLY A 359 12.75 -35.65 15.95
N VAL A 360 12.56 -35.90 14.66
CA VAL A 360 13.51 -36.62 13.82
C VAL A 360 14.04 -35.78 12.66
N LEU A 361 13.32 -34.72 12.26
CA LEU A 361 13.75 -33.79 11.22
C LEU A 361 14.62 -32.71 11.83
N GLN A 362 15.76 -32.46 11.19
CA GLN A 362 16.70 -31.43 11.59
C GLN A 362 16.11 -30.04 11.34
N GLU A 363 16.12 -29.21 12.37
CA GLU A 363 15.82 -27.77 12.32
C GLU A 363 17.06 -26.97 12.77
N ASN A 364 17.03 -25.66 12.61
CA ASN A 364 17.99 -24.76 13.21
C ASN A 364 17.32 -23.47 13.71
N GLY A 365 18.04 -22.69 14.52
CA GLY A 365 17.52 -21.47 15.14
C GLY A 365 17.13 -20.35 14.17
N ASN A 366 17.48 -20.44 12.88
CA ASN A 366 17.08 -19.49 11.85
C ASN A 366 15.85 -19.97 11.06
N PHE A 367 15.46 -21.25 11.18
CA PHE A 367 14.37 -21.87 10.40
C PHE A 367 14.58 -21.84 8.86
N GLU A 368 15.84 -21.71 8.46
CA GLU A 368 16.33 -21.57 7.07
C GLU A 368 17.16 -22.81 6.68
N GLY A 369 16.98 -23.31 5.46
CA GLY A 369 17.80 -24.36 4.84
C GLY A 369 17.74 -25.72 5.52
N SER A 370 16.84 -25.92 6.48
CA SER A 370 16.73 -27.14 7.27
C SER A 370 15.85 -28.20 6.60
N GLN A 371 15.80 -29.42 7.17
CA GLN A 371 14.89 -30.47 6.69
C GLN A 371 13.43 -30.09 6.94
N VAL A 372 13.16 -29.41 8.07
CA VAL A 372 11.84 -28.87 8.38
C VAL A 372 11.44 -27.77 7.38
N ASN A 373 12.36 -26.85 7.04
CA ASN A 373 12.09 -25.81 6.03
C ASN A 373 11.83 -26.42 4.64
N ALA A 374 12.68 -27.34 4.20
CA ALA A 374 12.55 -28.01 2.91
C ALA A 374 11.19 -28.70 2.75
N PHE A 375 10.76 -29.45 3.79
CA PHE A 375 9.45 -30.08 3.80
C PHE A 375 8.31 -29.05 3.80
N ARG A 376 8.44 -27.95 4.55
CA ARG A 376 7.47 -26.85 4.62
C ARG A 376 7.23 -26.23 3.24
N HIS A 377 8.28 -25.81 2.53
CA HIS A 377 8.16 -25.17 1.21
C HIS A 377 7.61 -26.14 0.15
N ALA A 378 8.09 -27.38 0.14
CA ALA A 378 7.57 -28.40 -0.77
C ALA A 378 6.08 -28.68 -0.53
N LEU A 379 5.64 -28.78 0.73
CA LEU A 379 4.23 -28.95 1.09
C LEU A 379 3.38 -27.73 0.75
N TRP A 380 3.90 -26.53 0.99
CA TRP A 380 3.24 -25.28 0.63
C TRP A 380 2.96 -25.21 -0.87
N GLN A 381 3.97 -25.44 -1.71
CA GLN A 381 3.81 -25.47 -3.16
C GLN A 381 2.92 -26.61 -3.65
N ALA A 382 3.02 -27.81 -3.07
CA ALA A 382 2.16 -28.94 -3.42
C ALA A 382 0.69 -28.61 -3.16
N THR A 383 0.38 -27.97 -2.03
CA THR A 383 -0.98 -27.60 -1.63
C THR A 383 -1.56 -26.53 -2.55
N ILE A 384 -0.80 -25.48 -2.84
CA ILE A 384 -1.25 -24.41 -3.74
C ILE A 384 -1.46 -24.95 -5.14
N THR A 385 -0.58 -25.83 -5.62
CA THR A 385 -0.70 -26.42 -6.96
C THR A 385 -1.89 -27.36 -7.07
N ALA A 386 -2.09 -28.24 -6.09
CA ALA A 386 -3.20 -29.17 -6.07
C ALA A 386 -4.57 -28.45 -6.04
N LYS A 387 -4.61 -27.23 -5.49
CA LYS A 387 -5.84 -26.44 -5.35
C LYS A 387 -6.06 -25.41 -6.45
N PHE A 388 -5.04 -24.65 -6.82
CA PHE A 388 -5.12 -23.48 -7.71
C PHE A 388 -4.32 -23.65 -9.01
N GLY A 389 -3.68 -24.79 -9.21
CA GLY A 389 -2.87 -25.10 -10.38
C GLY A 389 -1.45 -24.55 -10.32
N GLU A 390 -0.59 -25.09 -11.19
CA GLU A 390 0.86 -24.80 -11.23
C GLU A 390 1.15 -23.32 -11.49
N LYS A 391 0.36 -22.65 -12.34
CA LYS A 391 0.56 -21.23 -12.68
C LYS A 391 0.42 -20.33 -11.43
N THR A 392 -0.58 -20.58 -10.60
CA THR A 392 -0.80 -19.81 -9.37
C THR A 392 0.29 -20.08 -8.36
N ALA A 393 0.69 -21.35 -8.21
CA ALA A 393 1.78 -21.76 -7.33
C ALA A 393 3.12 -21.16 -7.72
N SER A 394 3.44 -21.13 -9.03
CA SER A 394 4.64 -20.47 -9.54
C SER A 394 4.59 -18.97 -9.27
N ARG A 395 3.47 -18.29 -9.53
CA ARG A 395 3.36 -16.84 -9.31
C ARG A 395 3.52 -16.45 -7.84
N VAL A 396 2.97 -17.24 -6.91
CA VAL A 396 3.16 -16.95 -5.48
C VAL A 396 4.58 -17.27 -5.02
N ALA A 397 5.22 -18.31 -5.58
CA ALA A 397 6.62 -18.60 -5.30
C ALA A 397 7.52 -17.48 -5.86
N ASP A 398 7.29 -17.03 -7.08
CA ASP A 398 8.00 -15.91 -7.71
C ASP A 398 7.82 -14.60 -6.96
N ALA A 399 6.69 -14.47 -6.25
CA ALA A 399 6.39 -13.33 -5.42
C ALA A 399 7.02 -13.43 -4.02
N HIS A 400 7.04 -14.62 -3.44
CA HIS A 400 7.60 -14.92 -2.12
C HIS A 400 9.15 -15.00 -2.16
N GLU A 401 9.71 -15.44 -3.28
CA GLU A 401 11.15 -15.65 -3.48
C GLU A 401 11.74 -14.69 -4.52
N THR A 402 13.06 -14.79 -4.73
CA THR A 402 13.86 -13.90 -5.57
C THR A 402 14.24 -14.57 -6.89
N TYR A 403 13.25 -15.04 -7.66
CA TYR A 403 13.50 -15.90 -8.83
C TYR A 403 14.31 -15.30 -9.99
N ARG A 404 14.37 -13.97 -10.16
CA ARG A 404 14.84 -13.35 -11.42
C ARG A 404 16.35 -13.08 -11.51
N THR A 405 17.09 -13.23 -10.42
CA THR A 405 18.50 -12.81 -10.35
C THR A 405 19.46 -13.91 -9.93
N LEU A 406 18.94 -15.09 -9.57
CA LEU A 406 19.72 -16.13 -8.92
C LEU A 406 20.10 -17.24 -9.89
N ASP A 407 21.41 -17.52 -9.99
CA ASP A 407 21.90 -18.66 -10.76
C ASP A 407 21.69 -19.94 -9.95
N LEU A 408 20.65 -20.68 -10.32
CA LEU A 408 20.32 -21.98 -9.75
C LEU A 408 21.34 -23.08 -10.05
N ASN A 409 22.51 -22.79 -10.63
CA ASN A 409 23.65 -23.72 -10.68
C ASN A 409 24.62 -23.52 -9.51
N VAL A 410 24.56 -22.39 -8.81
CA VAL A 410 25.38 -22.15 -7.62
C VAL A 410 24.90 -23.04 -6.48
N ARG A 411 25.85 -23.77 -5.86
CA ARG A 411 25.57 -24.74 -4.77
C ARG A 411 26.35 -24.48 -3.50
N HIS A 412 27.18 -23.44 -3.45
CA HIS A 412 27.94 -23.08 -2.26
C HIS A 412 27.82 -21.58 -2.01
N PHE A 413 27.54 -21.23 -0.76
CA PHE A 413 27.28 -19.86 -0.32
C PHE A 413 28.04 -19.57 0.96
N LYS A 414 28.39 -18.30 1.19
CA LYS A 414 29.07 -17.89 2.41
C LYS A 414 28.11 -17.84 3.61
N THR A 415 26.84 -17.55 3.35
CA THR A 415 25.81 -17.34 4.37
C THR A 415 24.64 -18.30 4.19
N LEU A 416 23.96 -18.62 5.30
CA LEU A 416 22.77 -19.49 5.29
C LEU A 416 21.59 -18.85 4.52
N PRO A 417 21.27 -17.55 4.67
CA PRO A 417 20.16 -16.94 3.94
C PRO A 417 20.30 -17.01 2.41
N GLU A 418 21.53 -16.87 1.88
CA GLU A 418 21.78 -17.01 0.44
C GLU A 418 21.59 -18.47 -0.04
N ALA A 419 22.01 -19.44 0.78
CA ALA A 419 21.80 -20.85 0.50
C ALA A 419 20.31 -21.22 0.55
N ASP A 420 19.60 -20.72 1.55
CA ASP A 420 18.17 -20.97 1.79
C ASP A 420 17.30 -20.51 0.62
N GLN A 421 17.52 -19.29 0.13
CA GLN A 421 16.82 -18.78 -1.04
C GLN A 421 16.99 -19.69 -2.27
N THR A 422 18.18 -20.27 -2.46
CA THR A 422 18.43 -21.23 -3.53
C THR A 422 17.71 -22.55 -3.29
N ILE A 423 17.71 -23.02 -2.04
CA ILE A 423 17.01 -24.23 -1.60
C ILE A 423 15.51 -24.12 -1.86
N ASP A 424 14.89 -23.02 -1.46
CA ASP A 424 13.46 -22.80 -1.64
C ASP A 424 13.10 -22.75 -3.13
N MET A 425 13.89 -22.05 -3.94
CA MET A 425 13.70 -22.04 -5.40
C MET A 425 13.84 -23.42 -6.06
N LEU A 426 14.67 -24.33 -5.50
CA LEU A 426 14.83 -25.70 -6.01
C LEU A 426 13.74 -26.65 -5.52
N ASN A 427 13.29 -26.50 -4.26
CA ASN A 427 12.23 -27.32 -3.67
C ASN A 427 10.85 -26.94 -4.17
N ASN A 428 10.63 -25.68 -4.52
CA ASN A 428 9.35 -25.18 -4.99
C ASN A 428 8.81 -25.97 -6.21
N PRO A 429 9.57 -26.14 -7.32
CA PRO A 429 9.18 -27.01 -8.44
C PRO A 429 8.89 -28.46 -8.05
N GLN A 430 9.63 -29.04 -7.10
CA GLN A 430 9.40 -30.41 -6.63
C GLN A 430 8.04 -30.53 -5.93
N GLY A 431 7.70 -29.56 -5.08
CA GLY A 431 6.38 -29.44 -4.47
C GLY A 431 5.27 -29.32 -5.51
N ARG A 432 5.44 -28.44 -6.52
CA ARG A 432 4.46 -28.31 -7.62
C ARG A 432 4.25 -29.61 -8.38
N ALA A 433 5.32 -30.35 -8.67
CA ALA A 433 5.23 -31.65 -9.33
C ALA A 433 4.44 -32.68 -8.51
N VAL A 434 4.56 -32.66 -7.17
CA VAL A 434 3.73 -33.48 -6.28
C VAL A 434 2.26 -33.02 -6.33
N GLY A 435 2.00 -31.72 -6.25
CA GLY A 435 0.64 -31.16 -6.29
C GLY A 435 -0.09 -31.43 -7.61
N MET A 436 0.59 -31.35 -8.75
CA MET A 436 0.02 -31.63 -10.08
C MET A 436 -0.48 -33.06 -10.22
N LYS A 437 0.18 -34.02 -9.57
CA LYS A 437 -0.23 -35.44 -9.57
C LYS A 437 -1.38 -35.74 -8.61
N ASN A 438 -1.70 -34.80 -7.73
CA ASN A 438 -2.61 -34.97 -6.60
C ASN A 438 -3.65 -33.83 -6.52
N THR A 439 -4.18 -33.40 -7.66
CA THR A 439 -5.17 -32.32 -7.74
C THR A 439 -6.38 -32.59 -6.82
N GLY A 440 -6.80 -31.59 -6.05
CA GLY A 440 -7.90 -31.69 -5.10
C GLY A 440 -7.60 -32.46 -3.82
N ALA A 441 -6.38 -32.99 -3.63
CA ALA A 441 -6.01 -33.68 -2.40
C ALA A 441 -5.98 -32.72 -1.20
N THR A 442 -6.30 -33.25 -0.01
CA THR A 442 -6.16 -32.49 1.23
C THR A 442 -4.69 -32.26 1.56
N GLN A 443 -4.39 -31.20 2.32
CA GLN A 443 -3.02 -30.89 2.73
C GLN A 443 -2.39 -32.01 3.59
N LYS A 444 -3.18 -32.74 4.38
CA LYS A 444 -2.71 -33.95 5.08
C LYS A 444 -2.23 -35.03 4.11
N ASN A 445 -2.98 -35.30 3.05
CA ASN A 445 -2.59 -36.29 2.04
C ASN A 445 -1.36 -35.81 1.27
N LEU A 446 -1.30 -34.53 0.91
CA LEU A 446 -0.14 -33.94 0.26
C LEU A 446 1.10 -33.95 1.16
N ALA A 447 0.95 -33.81 2.48
CA ALA A 447 2.06 -33.97 3.42
C ALA A 447 2.67 -35.37 3.34
N LYS A 448 1.84 -36.42 3.23
CA LYS A 448 2.33 -37.81 3.03
C LYS A 448 3.01 -37.98 1.67
N GLU A 449 2.49 -37.38 0.61
CA GLU A 449 3.09 -37.44 -0.73
C GLU A 449 4.44 -36.69 -0.80
N VAL A 450 4.53 -35.51 -0.18
CA VAL A 450 5.79 -34.77 -0.06
C VAL A 450 6.79 -35.53 0.81
N LEU A 451 6.33 -36.18 1.89
CA LEU A 451 7.19 -37.00 2.75
C LEU A 451 7.75 -38.21 1.98
N ASN A 452 6.91 -38.89 1.20
CA ASN A 452 7.32 -39.94 0.27
C ASN A 452 8.34 -39.44 -0.75
N HIS A 453 8.16 -38.22 -1.28
CA HIS A 453 9.12 -37.61 -2.20
C HIS A 453 10.46 -37.34 -1.51
N PHE A 454 10.44 -36.78 -0.30
CA PHE A 454 11.64 -36.50 0.48
C PHE A 454 12.42 -37.78 0.81
N HIS A 455 11.72 -38.88 1.10
CA HIS A 455 12.34 -40.17 1.37
C HIS A 455 12.94 -40.83 0.12
N LYS A 456 12.21 -40.83 -1.00
CA LYS A 456 12.63 -41.57 -2.22
C LYS A 456 13.59 -40.79 -3.10
N ASN A 457 13.30 -39.50 -3.30
CA ASN A 457 13.99 -38.65 -4.27
C ASN A 457 14.90 -37.63 -3.59
N GLY A 458 14.50 -37.15 -2.41
CA GLY A 458 15.22 -36.14 -1.65
C GLY A 458 14.75 -34.71 -1.92
N LEU A 459 14.95 -33.82 -0.94
CA LEU A 459 14.73 -32.37 -1.06
C LEU A 459 16.06 -31.65 -0.82
N TYR A 460 16.16 -30.41 -1.30
CA TYR A 460 17.34 -29.59 -1.08
C TYR A 460 17.37 -29.03 0.34
N VAL A 461 18.55 -29.04 0.96
CA VAL A 461 18.84 -28.52 2.30
C VAL A 461 20.25 -27.90 2.32
N ALA A 462 20.56 -27.13 3.37
CA ALA A 462 21.86 -26.56 3.61
C ALA A 462 22.68 -27.47 4.54
N LYS A 463 23.92 -27.76 4.17
CA LYS A 463 24.92 -28.39 5.04
C LYS A 463 26.07 -27.43 5.26
N LYS A 464 26.38 -27.14 6.52
CA LYS A 464 27.49 -26.26 6.88
C LYS A 464 28.82 -26.98 6.67
N ASP A 465 29.76 -26.31 6.03
CA ASP A 465 31.13 -26.77 5.83
C ASP A 465 32.15 -25.68 6.23
N ALA A 466 33.44 -25.93 5.99
CA ALA A 466 34.51 -24.98 6.34
C ALA A 466 34.50 -23.68 5.51
N SER A 467 33.85 -23.68 4.36
CA SER A 467 33.78 -22.55 3.41
C SER A 467 32.44 -21.80 3.47
N GLY A 468 31.45 -22.34 4.20
CA GLY A 468 30.13 -21.75 4.37
C GLY A 468 29.03 -22.81 4.39
N TYR A 469 28.13 -22.75 3.41
CA TYR A 469 26.96 -23.62 3.31
C TYR A 469 26.85 -24.22 1.91
N ALA A 470 26.76 -25.55 1.85
CA ALA A 470 26.51 -26.32 0.64
C ALA A 470 25.02 -26.64 0.49
N VAL A 471 24.45 -26.41 -0.68
CA VAL A 471 23.09 -26.80 -1.06
C VAL A 471 23.12 -28.22 -1.61
N VAL A 472 22.55 -29.17 -0.88
CA VAL A 472 22.57 -30.60 -1.21
C VAL A 472 21.17 -31.17 -1.30
N ASN A 473 20.94 -32.09 -2.24
CA ASN A 473 19.70 -32.87 -2.25
C ASN A 473 19.86 -34.06 -1.28
N GLU A 474 19.15 -34.01 -0.16
CA GLU A 474 19.20 -35.00 0.91
C GLU A 474 17.93 -35.84 0.94
N LYS A 475 18.07 -37.14 1.22
CA LYS A 475 16.94 -38.03 1.53
C LYS A 475 16.84 -38.20 3.04
N ILE A 476 15.62 -38.18 3.55
CA ILE A 476 15.37 -38.57 4.94
C ILE A 476 15.50 -40.09 5.12
N THR A 477 15.88 -40.52 6.32
CA THR A 477 16.05 -41.94 6.66
C THR A 477 14.71 -42.67 6.77
N ASN A 478 14.74 -44.00 6.79
CA ASN A 478 13.54 -44.81 7.08
C ASN A 478 12.93 -44.48 8.45
N GLU A 479 13.77 -44.22 9.45
CA GLU A 479 13.32 -43.85 10.80
C GLU A 479 12.62 -42.49 10.79
N GLN A 480 13.23 -41.50 10.14
CA GLN A 480 12.64 -40.17 9.97
C GLN A 480 11.30 -40.25 9.23
N PHE A 481 11.25 -41.01 8.14
CA PHE A 481 10.05 -41.22 7.34
C PHE A 481 8.94 -41.88 8.15
N ASN A 482 9.23 -43.00 8.83
CA ASN A 482 8.24 -43.75 9.60
C ASN A 482 7.66 -42.92 10.74
N TYR A 483 8.52 -42.20 11.48
CA TYR A 483 8.10 -41.31 12.55
C TYR A 483 7.19 -40.20 12.03
N MET A 484 7.65 -39.45 11.01
CA MET A 484 6.87 -38.36 10.43
C MET A 484 5.53 -38.83 9.87
N ASN A 485 5.52 -39.99 9.21
CA ASN A 485 4.28 -40.56 8.69
C ASN A 485 3.30 -40.90 9.82
N SER A 486 3.78 -41.46 10.93
CA SER A 486 2.94 -41.77 12.09
C SER A 486 2.35 -40.52 12.75
N GLU A 487 3.14 -39.44 12.87
CA GLU A 487 2.66 -38.18 13.43
C GLU A 487 1.64 -37.50 12.51
N ILE A 488 1.87 -37.49 11.19
CA ILE A 488 0.89 -36.99 10.22
C ILE A 488 -0.41 -37.79 10.34
N ASP A 489 -0.35 -39.12 10.45
CA ASP A 489 -1.53 -39.98 10.54
C ASP A 489 -2.40 -39.67 11.78
N ARG A 490 -1.78 -39.28 12.90
CA ARG A 490 -2.48 -38.88 14.14
C ARG A 490 -3.23 -37.55 14.03
N THR A 491 -2.83 -36.66 13.12
CA THR A 491 -3.42 -35.32 13.01
C THR A 491 -4.74 -35.27 12.23
N ASN A 492 -5.52 -34.22 12.40
CA ASN A 492 -6.67 -33.93 11.54
C ASN A 492 -6.25 -33.34 10.17
N LYS A 493 -7.21 -32.99 9.31
CA LYS A 493 -6.95 -32.44 7.96
C LYS A 493 -6.09 -31.15 7.93
N ASN A 494 -6.02 -30.42 9.05
CA ASN A 494 -5.26 -29.19 9.19
C ASN A 494 -3.94 -29.42 9.96
N GLY A 495 -3.60 -30.65 10.36
CA GLY A 495 -2.36 -30.93 11.08
C GLY A 495 -2.44 -30.74 12.60
N PHE A 496 -3.64 -30.57 13.19
CA PHE A 496 -3.77 -30.55 14.64
C PHE A 496 -3.79 -31.96 15.22
N THR A 497 -3.02 -32.19 16.28
CA THR A 497 -3.09 -33.43 17.06
C THR A 497 -4.34 -33.44 17.95
N PRO A 498 -4.82 -34.63 18.39
CA PRO A 498 -5.97 -34.73 19.27
C PRO A 498 -5.82 -33.92 20.58
N GLU A 499 -4.61 -33.89 21.14
CA GLU A 499 -4.30 -33.18 22.39
C GLU A 499 -4.43 -31.66 22.21
N VAL A 500 -3.97 -31.14 21.06
CA VAL A 500 -4.11 -29.71 20.73
C VAL A 500 -5.57 -29.36 20.48
N VAL A 501 -6.33 -30.20 19.77
CA VAL A 501 -7.77 -29.99 19.56
C VAL A 501 -8.52 -29.96 20.88
N GLU A 502 -8.18 -30.85 21.82
CA GLU A 502 -8.81 -30.87 23.14
C GLU A 502 -8.43 -29.65 23.98
N LYS A 503 -7.16 -29.21 23.92
CA LYS A 503 -6.72 -27.97 24.56
C LYS A 503 -7.46 -26.75 24.02
N MET A 504 -7.67 -26.66 22.71
CA MET A 504 -8.41 -25.56 22.08
C MET A 504 -9.87 -25.48 22.50
N LYS A 505 -10.50 -26.59 22.92
CA LYS A 505 -11.86 -26.58 23.46
C LYS A 505 -11.92 -25.96 24.85
N ASN A 506 -10.84 -26.07 25.62
CA ASN A 506 -10.78 -25.69 27.04
C ASN A 506 -10.11 -24.31 27.25
N GLU A 507 -9.21 -23.89 26.35
CA GLU A 507 -8.55 -22.57 26.38
C GLU A 507 -8.31 -22.07 24.94
N PRO A 508 -8.77 -20.87 24.57
CA PRO A 508 -8.37 -20.26 23.29
C PRO A 508 -6.86 -19.97 23.31
N LEU A 509 -6.16 -20.39 22.24
CA LEU A 509 -4.70 -20.29 22.13
C LEU A 509 -4.19 -18.87 22.43
N VAL A 510 -3.34 -18.73 23.44
CA VAL A 510 -2.53 -17.53 23.66
C VAL A 510 -1.28 -17.62 22.79
N VAL A 511 -1.10 -16.57 21.99
CA VAL A 511 -0.05 -16.36 20.97
C VAL A 511 1.34 -16.41 21.61
N ARG A 512 2.23 -17.26 21.09
CA ARG A 512 3.68 -17.08 21.22
C ARG A 512 4.27 -17.14 19.81
N ASP A 513 5.02 -16.09 19.48
CA ASP A 513 5.49 -15.77 18.14
C ASP A 513 6.41 -16.85 17.58
N TYR A 514 6.13 -17.24 16.33
CA TYR A 514 7.11 -17.81 15.42
C TYR A 514 7.47 -16.67 14.46
N PRO A 515 8.76 -16.35 14.22
CA PRO A 515 9.12 -15.52 13.08
C PRO A 515 8.73 -16.30 11.81
N GLY A 516 7.95 -15.64 10.96
CA GLY A 516 7.50 -16.18 9.67
C GLY A 516 8.41 -15.82 8.52
#